data_AF-A0A1U7WNN2-F1
#
_entry.id   AF-A0A1U7WNN2-F1
#
_cell.length_a   1.000
_cell.length_b   1.000
_cell.length_c   1.000
_cell.angle_alpha   90.00
_cell.angle_beta   90.00
_cell.angle_gamma   90.00
#
_symmetry.space_group_name_H-M   'P 1'
#
loop_
_entity.id
_entity.type
_entity.pdbx_description
1 polymer ?
#
loop_
_entity_poly.entity_id
_entity_poly.type
_entity_poly.pdbx_seq_one_letter_code
_entity_poly.pdbx_strand_id
1 'polypeptide(L)'
;MDNKKAFNQKLLDRVQESMEEEDMNCEKMDDDVFSQQLLGDIYQSLENEVSNCQKMDKGALVQQVLDRIQSLEDEGLVDSYFQICYSLKEDNGPYFFLELIPSFLSDARTVMRDMAEALESPVVDFDVLIEHCIKLKGSSACLGACKITNVCSDFSKAVNKKSKDECLRILRNINREYRDLQSKLESIMQI
;
A
#
# COMPACT_ATOMS: atom_id res chain seq x y z
N MET A 1 -21.61 16.10 -12.46
CA MET A 1 -22.93 16.20 -11.79
C MET A 1 -24.04 15.53 -12.62
N ASP A 2 -23.71 15.01 -13.81
CA ASP A 2 -24.69 14.69 -14.85
C ASP A 2 -25.25 13.27 -14.81
N ASN A 3 -24.55 12.31 -14.18
CA ASN A 3 -25.02 10.92 -14.07
C ASN A 3 -26.26 10.73 -13.20
N LYS A 4 -26.45 11.54 -12.15
CA LYS A 4 -27.64 11.45 -11.28
C LYS A 4 -28.92 11.90 -11.99
N LYS A 5 -28.84 12.93 -12.83
CA LYS A 5 -29.99 13.41 -13.61
C LYS A 5 -30.41 12.41 -14.68
N ALA A 6 -29.44 11.83 -15.39
CA ALA A 6 -29.71 10.81 -16.41
C ALA A 6 -30.34 9.54 -15.81
N PHE A 7 -29.89 9.13 -14.62
CA PHE A 7 -30.45 7.99 -13.89
C PHE A 7 -31.90 8.23 -13.45
N ASN A 8 -32.17 9.39 -12.84
CA ASN A 8 -33.52 9.74 -12.40
C ASN A 8 -34.51 9.85 -13.57
N GLN A 9 -34.07 10.36 -14.73
CA GLN A 9 -34.92 10.41 -15.92
C GLN A 9 -35.25 9.01 -16.45
N LYS A 10 -34.25 8.13 -16.51
CA LYS A 10 -34.43 6.74 -16.98
C LYS A 10 -35.28 5.87 -16.05
N LEU A 11 -35.38 6.24 -14.77
CA LEU A 11 -36.33 5.65 -13.82
C LEU A 11 -37.75 6.19 -14.04
N LEU A 12 -37.91 7.49 -14.26
CA LEU A 12 -39.21 8.10 -14.54
C LEU A 12 -39.82 7.57 -15.84
N ASP A 13 -39.01 7.41 -16.89
CA ASP A 13 -39.47 6.89 -18.18
C ASP A 13 -39.97 5.44 -18.03
N ARG A 14 -39.28 4.61 -17.25
CA ARG A 14 -39.71 3.22 -16.96
C ARG A 14 -40.96 3.13 -16.09
N VAL A 15 -41.17 4.10 -15.20
CA VAL A 15 -42.40 4.18 -14.39
C VAL A 15 -43.58 4.60 -15.27
N GLN A 16 -43.38 5.54 -16.21
CA GLN A 16 -44.43 5.96 -17.15
C GLN A 16 -44.82 4.85 -18.14
N GLU A 17 -43.86 4.09 -18.67
CA GLU A 17 -44.14 2.96 -19.56
C GLU A 17 -44.95 1.85 -18.86
N SER A 18 -44.80 1.70 -17.54
CA SER A 18 -45.57 0.74 -16.74
C SER A 18 -47.02 1.16 -16.48
N MET A 19 -47.40 2.40 -16.80
CA MET A 19 -48.71 2.97 -16.48
C MET A 19 -49.69 3.03 -17.67
N GLU A 20 -49.28 2.62 -18.88
CA GLU A 20 -50.10 2.76 -20.10
C GLU A 20 -50.76 1.46 -20.63
N GLU A 21 -50.66 0.32 -19.93
CA GLU A 21 -51.35 -0.92 -20.33
C GLU A 21 -52.27 -1.47 -19.24
N GLU A 22 -53.44 -0.88 -18.97
CA GLU A 22 -54.58 -1.64 -18.39
C GLU A 22 -55.95 -1.07 -18.85
N ASP A 23 -56.38 -1.46 -20.06
CA ASP A 23 -57.80 -1.51 -20.41
C ASP A 23 -58.34 -2.93 -20.13
N MET A 24 -59.14 -3.04 -19.07
CA MET A 24 -60.28 -3.96 -18.90
C MET A 24 -60.05 -5.49 -18.92
N ASN A 25 -59.75 -6.09 -17.75
CA ASN A 25 -60.65 -7.07 -17.09
C ASN A 25 -60.20 -7.38 -15.64
N CYS A 26 -61.08 -7.10 -14.67
CA CYS A 26 -60.82 -7.24 -13.23
C CYS A 26 -60.84 -8.71 -12.78
N GLU A 27 -59.68 -9.33 -12.62
CA GLU A 27 -59.45 -10.28 -11.52
C GLU A 27 -58.54 -9.57 -10.51
N LYS A 28 -59.08 -9.27 -9.33
CA LYS A 28 -58.37 -8.52 -8.28
C LYS A 28 -57.16 -9.32 -7.82
N MET A 29 -55.98 -8.94 -8.30
CA MET A 29 -54.71 -9.22 -7.64
C MET A 29 -54.35 -7.98 -6.83
N ASP A 30 -54.08 -8.19 -5.53
CA ASP A 30 -53.87 -7.13 -4.55
C ASP A 30 -52.82 -6.12 -5.03
N ASP A 31 -53.20 -4.84 -5.14
CA ASP A 31 -52.31 -3.71 -5.51
C ASP A 31 -51.03 -3.65 -4.65
N ASP A 32 -51.09 -4.24 -3.45
CA ASP A 32 -49.98 -4.38 -2.51
C ASP A 32 -48.92 -5.38 -2.98
N VAL A 33 -49.32 -6.45 -3.69
CA VAL A 33 -48.40 -7.51 -4.18
C VAL A 33 -47.58 -7.01 -5.38
N PHE A 34 -48.21 -6.28 -6.31
CA PHE A 34 -47.49 -5.70 -7.45
C PHE A 34 -46.51 -4.60 -7.00
N SER A 35 -46.94 -3.76 -6.05
CA SER A 35 -46.10 -2.71 -5.45
C SER A 35 -44.92 -3.30 -4.67
N GLN A 36 -45.11 -4.40 -3.93
CA GLN A 36 -44.03 -5.08 -3.22
C GLN A 36 -43.05 -5.79 -4.15
N GLN A 37 -43.53 -6.40 -5.23
CA GLN A 37 -42.66 -7.02 -6.24
C GLN A 37 -41.79 -5.97 -6.94
N LEU A 38 -42.40 -4.86 -7.38
CA LEU A 38 -41.69 -3.75 -8.02
C LEU A 38 -40.66 -3.12 -7.08
N LEU A 39 -41.01 -2.93 -5.80
CA LEU A 39 -40.08 -2.49 -4.78
C LEU A 39 -38.91 -3.48 -4.62
N GLY A 40 -39.19 -4.79 -4.55
CA GLY A 40 -38.17 -5.83 -4.47
C GLY A 40 -37.18 -5.79 -5.64
N ASP A 41 -37.67 -5.63 -6.86
CA ASP A 41 -36.84 -5.57 -8.07
C ASP A 41 -36.00 -4.28 -8.15
N ILE A 42 -36.54 -3.15 -7.67
CA ILE A 42 -35.82 -1.89 -7.54
C ILE A 42 -34.72 -2.02 -6.47
N TYR A 43 -35.04 -2.59 -5.30
CA TYR A 43 -34.05 -2.84 -4.25
C TYR A 43 -32.93 -3.76 -4.74
N GLN A 44 -33.26 -4.86 -5.42
CA GLN A 44 -32.27 -5.80 -5.95
C GLN A 44 -31.40 -5.17 -7.04
N SER A 45 -31.98 -4.35 -7.92
CA SER A 45 -31.21 -3.58 -8.91
C SER A 45 -30.27 -2.57 -8.25
N LEU A 46 -30.74 -1.86 -7.22
CA LEU A 46 -29.92 -0.91 -6.47
C LEU A 46 -28.80 -1.63 -5.72
N GLU A 47 -29.06 -2.78 -5.10
CA GLU A 47 -28.02 -3.60 -4.46
C GLU A 47 -26.98 -4.12 -5.46
N ASN A 48 -27.42 -4.53 -6.65
CA ASN A 48 -26.55 -4.97 -7.72
C ASN A 48 -25.71 -3.82 -8.27
N GLU A 49 -26.29 -2.63 -8.48
CA GLU A 49 -25.58 -1.44 -8.95
C GLU A 49 -24.63 -0.87 -7.88
N VAL A 50 -25.01 -0.88 -6.60
CA VAL A 50 -24.13 -0.51 -5.47
C VAL A 50 -22.97 -1.51 -5.35
N SER A 51 -23.24 -2.81 -5.48
CA SER A 51 -22.20 -3.85 -5.55
C SER A 51 -21.29 -3.69 -6.76
N ASN A 52 -21.81 -3.18 -7.88
CA ASN A 52 -21.02 -2.98 -9.10
C ASN A 52 -20.18 -1.69 -9.05
N CYS A 53 -20.67 -0.63 -8.38
CA CYS A 53 -19.94 0.63 -8.19
C CYS A 53 -18.80 0.55 -7.16
N GLN A 54 -18.82 -0.44 -6.25
CA GLN A 54 -17.80 -0.63 -5.22
C GLN A 54 -16.70 -1.64 -5.59
N LYS A 55 -16.77 -2.29 -6.76
CA LYS A 55 -15.74 -3.22 -7.22
C LYS A 55 -14.68 -2.49 -8.03
N MET A 56 -13.79 -1.79 -7.34
CA MET A 56 -12.39 -1.83 -7.78
C MET A 56 -11.98 -3.30 -7.57
N ASP A 57 -11.73 -4.04 -8.65
CA ASP A 57 -11.47 -5.48 -8.54
C ASP A 57 -10.27 -5.68 -7.60
N LYS A 58 -10.55 -6.24 -6.41
CA LYS A 58 -9.53 -6.52 -5.40
C LYS A 58 -8.41 -7.38 -6.02
N GLY A 59 -8.75 -8.25 -6.97
CA GLY A 59 -7.78 -9.00 -7.76
C GLY A 59 -6.86 -8.09 -8.57
N ALA A 60 -7.42 -7.16 -9.34
CA ALA A 60 -6.66 -6.16 -10.10
C ALA A 60 -5.76 -5.26 -9.23
N LEU A 61 -6.17 -4.91 -8.00
CA LEU A 61 -5.32 -4.13 -7.09
C LEU A 61 -4.17 -4.96 -6.53
N VAL A 62 -4.45 -6.20 -6.12
CA VAL A 62 -3.41 -7.13 -5.67
C VAL A 62 -2.40 -7.37 -6.79
N GLN A 63 -2.87 -7.53 -8.03
CA GLN A 63 -1.98 -7.70 -9.18
C GLN A 63 -1.10 -6.46 -9.41
N GLN A 64 -1.66 -5.26 -9.32
CA GLN A 64 -0.88 -4.02 -9.42
C GLN A 64 0.21 -3.92 -8.35
N VAL A 65 -0.07 -4.33 -7.11
CA VAL A 65 0.94 -4.37 -6.05
C VAL A 65 2.05 -5.39 -6.38
N LEU A 66 1.69 -6.58 -6.83
CA LEU A 66 2.66 -7.63 -7.19
C LEU A 66 3.53 -7.21 -8.38
N ASP A 67 2.95 -6.62 -9.42
CA ASP A 67 3.68 -6.11 -10.58
C ASP A 67 4.67 -5.01 -10.14
N ARG A 68 4.26 -4.16 -9.20
CA ARG A 68 5.12 -3.12 -8.65
C ARG A 68 6.26 -3.70 -7.81
N ILE A 69 6.00 -4.73 -6.99
CA ILE A 69 7.03 -5.46 -6.24
C ILE A 69 8.04 -6.07 -7.21
N GLN A 70 7.58 -6.78 -8.25
CA GLN A 70 8.46 -7.38 -9.25
C GLN A 70 9.34 -6.33 -9.94
N SER A 71 8.78 -5.18 -10.31
CA SER A 71 9.55 -4.07 -10.89
C SER A 71 10.66 -3.57 -9.96
N LEU A 72 10.45 -3.56 -8.63
CA LEU A 72 11.49 -3.15 -7.68
C LEU A 72 12.57 -4.21 -7.51
N GLU A 73 12.20 -5.50 -7.61
CA GLU A 73 13.17 -6.61 -7.64
C GLU A 73 14.05 -6.54 -8.89
N ASP A 74 13.45 -6.31 -10.06
CA ASP A 74 14.17 -6.18 -11.34
C ASP A 74 15.12 -4.95 -11.34
N GLU A 75 14.73 -3.87 -10.66
CA GLU A 75 15.58 -2.69 -10.42
C GLU A 75 16.70 -2.93 -9.38
N GLY A 76 16.69 -4.09 -8.70
CA GLY A 76 17.62 -4.44 -7.63
C GLY A 76 17.49 -3.56 -6.37
N LEU A 77 16.31 -2.96 -6.18
CA LEU A 77 16.01 -2.15 -4.99
C LEU A 77 15.64 -3.02 -3.81
N VAL A 78 14.85 -4.05 -4.07
CA VAL A 78 14.47 -5.08 -3.12
C VAL A 78 14.82 -6.47 -3.62
N ASP A 79 14.84 -7.47 -2.75
CA ASP A 79 14.93 -8.89 -3.10
C ASP A 79 13.64 -9.64 -2.74
N SER A 80 13.65 -10.96 -2.94
CA SER A 80 12.49 -11.83 -2.72
C SER A 80 11.95 -11.82 -1.29
N TYR A 81 12.71 -11.35 -0.29
CA TYR A 81 12.17 -11.18 1.06
C TYR A 81 11.05 -10.12 1.09
N PHE A 82 11.10 -9.12 0.22
CA PHE A 82 10.06 -8.09 0.18
C PHE A 82 8.70 -8.65 -0.26
N GLN A 83 8.70 -9.53 -1.28
CA GLN A 83 7.50 -10.27 -1.67
C GLN A 83 7.02 -11.19 -0.54
N ILE A 84 7.93 -11.85 0.18
CA ILE A 84 7.57 -12.66 1.36
C ILE A 84 6.88 -11.78 2.41
N CYS A 85 7.43 -10.60 2.73
CA CYS A 85 6.82 -9.64 3.64
C CYS A 85 5.40 -9.24 3.21
N TYR A 86 5.16 -9.07 1.90
CA TYR A 86 3.82 -8.80 1.39
C TYR A 86 2.85 -9.99 1.55
N SER A 87 3.34 -11.22 1.41
CA SER A 87 2.52 -12.43 1.57
C SER A 87 2.10 -12.66 3.03
N LEU A 88 2.89 -12.21 4.01
CA LEU A 88 2.59 -12.34 5.45
C LEU A 88 1.26 -11.71 5.89
N LYS A 89 0.63 -10.84 5.08
CA LYS A 89 -0.74 -10.34 5.32
C LYS A 89 -1.79 -11.47 5.40
N GLU A 90 -1.50 -12.64 4.83
CA GLU A 90 -2.38 -13.81 4.87
C GLU A 90 -2.48 -14.37 6.30
N ASP A 91 -1.37 -14.33 7.04
CA ASP A 91 -1.29 -14.80 8.43
C ASP A 91 -1.51 -13.69 9.47
N ASN A 92 -1.14 -12.44 9.13
CA ASN A 92 -1.07 -11.32 10.07
C ASN A 92 -2.16 -10.25 9.83
N GLY A 93 -3.04 -10.47 8.84
CA GLY A 93 -4.12 -9.56 8.48
C GLY A 93 -3.77 -8.56 7.37
N PRO A 94 -4.79 -7.95 6.74
CA PRO A 94 -4.64 -7.16 5.51
C PRO A 94 -3.82 -5.88 5.69
N TYR A 95 -3.68 -5.38 6.91
CA TYR A 95 -2.96 -4.15 7.23
C TYR A 95 -1.49 -4.37 7.58
N PHE A 96 -1.04 -5.62 7.76
CA PHE A 96 0.33 -5.94 8.18
C PHE A 96 1.38 -5.21 7.33
N PHE A 97 1.23 -5.25 6.01
CA PHE A 97 2.19 -4.62 5.11
C PHE A 97 2.15 -3.08 5.18
N LEU A 98 0.97 -2.51 5.42
CA LEU A 98 0.78 -1.07 5.60
C LEU A 98 1.34 -0.56 6.93
N GLU A 99 1.50 -1.42 7.93
CA GLU A 99 2.16 -1.10 9.20
C GLU A 99 3.67 -1.35 9.14
N LEU A 100 4.09 -2.41 8.43
CA LEU A 100 5.49 -2.80 8.28
C LEU A 100 6.33 -1.70 7.62
N ILE A 101 5.84 -1.14 6.52
CA ILE A 101 6.59 -0.15 5.74
C ILE A 101 6.86 1.14 6.54
N PRO A 102 5.85 1.81 7.15
CA PRO A 102 6.10 2.98 7.99
C PRO A 102 6.98 2.67 9.20
N SER A 103 6.81 1.49 9.82
CA SER A 103 7.62 1.06 10.96
C SER A 103 9.10 0.98 10.58
N PHE A 104 9.42 0.25 9.51
CA PHE A 104 10.79 0.19 8.97
C PHE A 104 11.36 1.57 8.65
N LEU A 105 10.59 2.40 7.95
CA LEU A 105 11.04 3.74 7.54
C LEU A 105 11.33 4.64 8.75
N SER A 106 10.51 4.55 9.80
CA SER A 106 10.70 5.28 11.05
C SER A 106 11.94 4.81 11.81
N ASP A 107 12.10 3.49 11.94
CA ASP A 107 13.24 2.88 12.63
C ASP A 107 14.56 3.19 11.93
N ALA A 108 14.60 3.03 10.60
CA ALA A 108 15.79 3.35 9.82
C ALA A 108 16.18 4.83 9.93
N ARG A 109 15.20 5.74 9.92
CA ARG A 109 15.44 7.18 10.11
C ARG A 109 16.02 7.49 11.48
N THR A 110 15.48 6.85 12.52
CA THR A 110 15.96 6.98 13.89
C THR A 110 17.42 6.53 14.00
N VAL A 111 17.73 5.34 13.48
CA VAL A 111 19.09 4.79 13.51
C VAL A 111 20.07 5.66 12.71
N MET A 112 19.69 6.16 11.53
CA MET A 112 20.55 7.06 10.76
C MET A 112 20.80 8.40 11.46
N ARG A 113 19.81 8.94 12.19
CA ARG A 113 19.99 10.13 13.02
C ARG A 113 20.99 9.86 14.14
N ASP A 114 20.82 8.75 14.87
CA ASP A 114 21.71 8.39 15.98
C ASP A 114 23.16 8.18 15.49
N MET A 115 23.35 7.57 14.30
CA MET A 115 24.66 7.50 13.63
C MET A 115 25.24 8.88 13.31
N ALA A 116 24.42 9.81 12.84
CA ALA A 116 24.85 11.17 12.51
C ALA A 116 25.32 11.91 13.77
N GLU A 117 24.53 11.85 14.84
CA GLU A 117 24.86 12.44 16.15
C GLU A 117 26.17 11.87 16.72
N ALA A 118 26.35 10.54 16.66
CA ALA A 118 27.58 9.89 17.09
C ALA A 118 28.81 10.34 16.27
N LEU A 119 28.63 10.58 14.96
CA LEU A 119 29.69 11.09 14.09
C LEU A 119 29.96 12.60 14.26
N GLU A 120 29.02 13.38 14.79
CA GLU A 120 29.23 14.80 15.08
C GLU A 120 30.16 15.01 16.28
N SER A 121 30.20 14.04 17.22
CA SER A 121 31.07 14.08 18.39
C SER A 121 32.55 14.33 18.05
N PRO A 122 33.28 15.16 18.83
CA PRO A 122 34.72 15.35 18.69
C PRO A 122 35.52 14.04 18.83
N VAL A 123 35.06 13.16 19.71
CA VAL A 123 35.60 11.81 19.90
C VAL A 123 34.52 10.82 19.52
N VAL A 124 34.74 10.11 18.42
CA VAL A 124 33.77 9.15 17.87
C VAL A 124 33.89 7.82 18.61
N ASP A 125 32.77 7.36 19.15
CA ASP A 125 32.63 6.00 19.65
C ASP A 125 32.26 5.06 18.49
N PHE A 126 33.24 4.30 18.02
CA PHE A 126 33.06 3.37 16.91
C PHE A 126 32.30 2.10 17.31
N ASP A 127 32.25 1.76 18.60
CA ASP A 127 31.51 0.58 19.07
C ASP A 127 30.00 0.88 19.02
N VAL A 128 29.59 2.10 19.40
CA VAL A 128 28.21 2.56 19.22
C VAL A 128 27.82 2.61 17.73
N LEU A 129 28.72 3.08 16.85
CA LEU A 129 28.45 3.12 15.42
C LEU A 129 28.28 1.73 14.79
N ILE A 130 29.05 0.72 15.23
CA ILE A 130 28.87 -0.64 14.70
C ILE A 130 27.54 -1.23 15.14
N GLU A 131 27.10 -0.99 16.38
CA GLU A 131 25.80 -1.45 16.87
C GLU A 131 24.64 -0.87 16.04
N HIS A 132 24.65 0.44 15.81
CA HIS A 132 23.68 1.09 14.94
C HIS A 132 23.73 0.52 13.51
N CYS A 133 24.92 0.28 12.98
CA CYS A 133 25.09 -0.28 11.64
C CYS A 133 24.53 -1.69 11.52
N ILE A 134 24.75 -2.55 12.53
CA ILE A 134 24.20 -3.89 12.59
C ILE A 134 22.68 -3.84 12.63
N LYS A 135 22.10 -2.96 13.45
CA LYS A 135 20.64 -2.77 13.54
C LYS A 135 20.03 -2.38 12.19
N LEU A 136 20.57 -1.35 11.54
CA LEU A 136 20.06 -0.90 10.25
C LEU A 136 20.24 -1.96 9.16
N LYS A 137 21.41 -2.61 9.10
CA LYS A 137 21.69 -3.68 8.15
C LYS A 137 20.73 -4.86 8.32
N GLY A 138 20.54 -5.31 9.55
CA GLY A 138 19.65 -6.43 9.86
C GLY A 138 18.20 -6.13 9.50
N SER A 139 17.69 -4.97 9.92
CA SER A 139 16.33 -4.53 9.58
C SER A 139 16.13 -4.40 8.06
N SER A 140 17.10 -3.82 7.36
CA SER A 140 17.07 -3.70 5.89
C SER A 140 17.09 -5.06 5.21
N ALA A 141 17.93 -5.99 5.67
CA ALA A 141 17.98 -7.35 5.14
C ALA A 141 16.68 -8.13 5.37
N CYS A 142 16.06 -7.99 6.54
CA CYS A 142 14.78 -8.63 6.84
C CYS A 142 13.64 -8.14 5.95
N LEU A 143 13.65 -6.86 5.54
CA LEU A 143 12.69 -6.32 4.59
C LEU A 143 13.04 -6.66 3.13
N GLY A 144 14.28 -7.07 2.86
CA GLY A 144 14.80 -7.25 1.50
C GLY A 144 15.33 -5.97 0.86
N ALA A 145 15.61 -4.90 1.61
CA ALA A 145 16.15 -3.64 1.09
C ALA A 145 17.65 -3.76 0.72
N CYS A 146 17.93 -4.18 -0.52
CA CYS A 146 19.27 -4.58 -0.96
C CYS A 146 20.31 -3.45 -0.88
N LYS A 147 20.00 -2.28 -1.45
CA LYS A 147 20.98 -1.19 -1.56
C LYS A 147 21.41 -0.66 -0.19
N ILE A 148 20.46 -0.50 0.74
CA ILE A 148 20.75 -0.08 2.12
C ILE A 148 21.64 -1.13 2.81
N THR A 149 21.28 -2.42 2.69
CA THR A 149 22.05 -3.54 3.26
C THR A 149 23.50 -3.56 2.75
N ASN A 150 23.70 -3.30 1.45
CA ASN A 150 25.01 -3.23 0.82
C ASN A 150 25.83 -2.05 1.35
N VAL A 151 25.26 -0.84 1.38
CA VAL A 151 25.96 0.35 1.87
C VAL A 151 26.27 0.25 3.37
N CYS A 152 25.41 -0.38 4.18
CA CYS A 152 25.72 -0.68 5.58
C CYS A 152 26.92 -1.64 5.72
N SER A 153 27.11 -2.57 4.78
CA SER A 153 28.30 -3.42 4.78
C SER A 153 29.59 -2.63 4.54
N ASP A 154 29.54 -1.57 3.73
CA ASP A 154 30.66 -0.66 3.56
C ASP A 154 30.85 0.24 4.79
N PHE A 155 29.76 0.68 5.42
CA PHE A 155 29.82 1.46 6.66
C PHE A 155 30.53 0.66 7.77
N SER A 156 30.19 -0.62 7.93
CA SER A 156 30.88 -1.52 8.87
C SER A 156 32.39 -1.59 8.62
N LYS A 157 32.84 -1.60 7.35
CA LYS A 157 34.27 -1.57 7.02
C LYS A 157 34.91 -0.24 7.43
N ALA A 158 34.23 0.88 7.24
CA ALA A 158 34.72 2.20 7.64
C ALA A 158 34.81 2.35 9.17
N VAL A 159 33.84 1.80 9.90
CA VAL A 159 33.83 1.73 11.36
C VAL A 159 35.00 0.88 11.87
N ASN A 160 35.24 -0.29 11.28
CA ASN A 160 36.37 -1.16 11.63
C ASN A 160 37.74 -0.49 11.39
N LYS A 161 37.85 0.36 10.36
CA LYS A 161 39.04 1.19 10.11
C LYS A 161 39.14 2.40 11.03
N LYS A 162 38.12 2.67 11.85
CA LYS A 162 37.98 3.86 12.70
C LYS A 162 38.10 5.17 11.90
N SER A 163 37.54 5.19 10.69
CA SER A 163 37.62 6.34 9.79
C SER A 163 36.34 7.19 9.85
N LYS A 164 36.40 8.32 10.58
CA LYS A 164 35.27 9.26 10.71
C LYS A 164 34.81 9.81 9.36
N ASP A 165 35.75 10.23 8.51
CA ASP A 165 35.45 10.81 7.20
C ASP A 165 34.80 9.80 6.25
N GLU A 166 35.29 8.56 6.26
CA GLU A 166 34.70 7.49 5.44
C GLU A 166 33.31 7.11 5.95
N CYS A 167 33.10 7.06 7.28
CA CYS A 167 31.78 6.85 7.88
C CYS A 167 30.80 7.97 7.48
N LEU A 168 31.19 9.25 7.59
CA LEU A 168 30.36 10.38 7.17
C LEU A 168 29.97 10.31 5.69
N ARG A 169 30.93 9.98 4.81
CA ARG A 169 30.67 9.80 3.38
C ARG A 169 29.67 8.66 3.13
N ILE A 170 29.84 7.53 3.80
CA ILE A 170 28.97 6.38 3.60
C ILE A 170 27.59 6.62 4.21
N LEU A 171 27.47 7.31 5.34
CA LEU A 171 26.18 7.68 5.92
C LEU A 171 25.35 8.55 4.95
N ARG A 172 25.99 9.43 4.17
CA ARG A 172 25.31 10.17 3.09
C ARG A 172 24.80 9.24 1.98
N ASN A 173 25.54 8.17 1.66
CA ASN A 173 25.08 7.16 0.71
C ASN A 173 23.88 6.39 1.28
N ILE A 174 23.92 5.97 2.55
CA ILE A 174 22.77 5.31 3.21
C ILE A 174 21.52 6.20 3.11
N ASN A 175 21.65 7.49 3.42
CA ASN A 175 20.56 8.46 3.31
C ASN A 175 19.98 8.56 1.89
N ARG A 176 20.83 8.50 0.86
CA ARG A 176 20.38 8.52 -0.54
C ARG A 176 19.60 7.26 -0.88
N GLU A 177 20.15 6.08 -0.57
CA GLU A 177 19.48 4.81 -0.85
C GLU A 177 18.16 4.66 -0.05
N TYR A 178 18.13 5.17 1.19
CA TYR A 178 16.90 5.25 1.99
C TYR A 178 15.83 6.11 1.32
N ARG A 179 16.18 7.31 0.83
CA ARG A 179 15.22 8.22 0.19
C ARG A 179 14.69 7.65 -1.12
N ASP A 180 15.56 7.03 -1.91
CA ASP A 180 15.16 6.33 -3.15
C ASP A 180 14.14 5.25 -2.83
N LEU A 181 14.47 4.33 -1.90
CA LEU A 181 13.57 3.27 -1.48
C LEU A 181 12.27 3.81 -0.87
N GLN A 182 12.33 4.80 0.01
CA GLN A 182 11.15 5.41 0.64
C GLN A 182 10.12 5.84 -0.41
N SER A 183 10.54 6.56 -1.45
CA SER A 183 9.63 7.04 -2.50
C SER A 183 8.94 5.89 -3.24
N LYS A 184 9.63 4.77 -3.44
CA LYS A 184 9.12 3.58 -4.11
C LYS A 184 8.14 2.82 -3.22
N LEU A 185 8.45 2.69 -1.93
CA LEU A 185 7.57 2.06 -0.95
C LEU A 185 6.27 2.87 -0.75
N GLU A 186 6.37 4.20 -0.66
CA GLU A 186 5.21 5.09 -0.61
C GLU A 186 4.31 4.95 -1.83
N SER A 187 4.88 4.73 -3.02
CA SER A 187 4.08 4.48 -4.23
C SER A 187 3.30 3.17 -4.19
N ILE A 188 3.81 2.13 -3.50
CA ILE A 188 3.09 0.86 -3.30
C ILE A 188 1.94 1.04 -2.32
N MET A 189 2.13 1.81 -1.24
CA MET A 189 1.10 2.05 -0.22
C MET A 189 -0.09 2.88 -0.72
N GLN A 190 0.03 3.53 -1.89
CA GLN A 190 -1.04 4.32 -2.51
C GLN A 190 -1.96 3.51 -3.43
N ILE A 191 -1.61 2.24 -3.71
CA ILE A 191 -2.44 1.30 -4.48
C ILE A 191 -3.51 0.71 -3.57
#